data_AF-A0A944RX44-F1
#
_entry.id   AF-A0A944RX44-F1
#
_cell.length_a   1.000
_cell.length_b   1.000
_cell.length_c   1.000
_cell.angle_alpha   90.00
_cell.angle_beta   90.00
_cell.angle_gamma   90.00
#
_symmetry.space_group_name_H-M   'P 1'
#
loop_
_entity.id
_entity.type
_entity.pdbx_description
1 polymer ?
#
loop_
_entity_poly.entity_id
_entity_poly.type
_entity_poly.pdbx_seq_one_letter_code
_entity_poly.pdbx_strand_id
1 'polypeptide(L)' 'MKRICKEDLERVARIYNSNKDASQAMGLHPRSFARLCREHGILTPYVRRRRAAEECRS' A
#
# COMPACT_ATOMS: atom_id res chain seq x y z
N MET A 1 2.78 -6.70 19.82
CA MET A 1 2.82 -6.06 18.48
C MET A 1 2.80 -7.15 17.42
N LYS A 2 1.79 -7.17 16.54
CA LYS A 2 1.72 -8.15 15.44
C LYS A 2 2.91 -7.88 14.51
N ARG A 3 3.78 -8.86 14.25
CA ARG A 3 4.82 -8.73 13.23
C ARG A 3 4.11 -8.59 11.90
N ILE A 4 4.24 -7.42 11.28
CA ILE A 4 3.70 -7.20 9.96
C ILE A 4 4.65 -7.86 8.98
N CYS A 5 4.18 -8.92 8.33
CA CYS A 5 4.94 -9.61 7.31
C CYS A 5 4.84 -8.87 5.97
N LYS A 6 5.90 -8.93 5.17
CA LYS A 6 5.94 -8.36 3.82
C LYS A 6 4.77 -8.87 2.96
N GLU A 7 4.44 -10.16 3.07
CA GLU A 7 3.35 -10.79 2.34
C GLU A 7 1.98 -10.20 2.68
N ASP A 8 1.73 -9.86 3.95
CA ASP A 8 0.48 -9.22 4.36
C ASP A 8 0.38 -7.81 3.79
N LEU A 9 1.48 -7.04 3.83
CA LEU A 9 1.56 -5.72 3.18
C LEU A 9 1.28 -5.82 1.68
N GLU A 10 1.86 -6.80 0.98
CA GLU A 10 1.63 -7.01 -0.46
C GLU A 10 0.18 -7.41 -0.75
N ARG A 11 -0.39 -8.35 0.02
CA ARG A 11 -1.76 -8.80 -0.16
C ARG A 11 -2.73 -7.64 0.02
N VAL A 12 -2.57 -6.87 1.08
CA VAL A 12 -3.42 -5.70 1.37
C VAL A 12 -3.23 -4.61 0.31
N ALA A 13 -1.99 -4.33 -0.12
CA ALA A 13 -1.73 -3.37 -1.18
C ALA A 13 -2.32 -3.76 -2.55
N ARG A 14 -2.52 -5.06 -2.81
CA ARG A 14 -3.20 -5.54 -4.03
C ARG A 14 -4.72 -5.54 -3.93
N ILE A 15 -5.27 -5.91 -2.77
CA ILE A 15 -6.72 -6.02 -2.56
C ILE A 15 -7.37 -4.62 -2.51
N TYR A 16 -6.73 -3.68 -1.82
CA TYR A 16 -7.32 -2.36 -1.59
C TYR A 16 -6.83 -1.33 -2.61
N ASN A 17 -7.75 -0.44 -3.03
CA ASN A 17 -7.46 0.62 -3.99
C ASN A 17 -6.96 1.93 -3.35
N SER A 18 -6.95 2.02 -2.02
CA SER A 18 -6.53 3.21 -1.27
C SER A 18 -5.62 2.85 -0.12
N ASN A 19 -4.63 3.71 0.15
CA ASN A 19 -3.76 3.60 1.31
C ASN A 19 -4.55 3.68 2.62
N LYS A 20 -5.69 4.39 2.63
CA LYS A 20 -6.56 4.52 3.80
C LYS A 20 -7.18 3.16 4.16
N ASP A 21 -7.86 2.53 3.21
CA ASP A 21 -8.53 1.23 3.42
C ASP A 21 -7.52 0.14 3.76
N ALA A 22 -6.39 0.12 3.05
CA ALA A 22 -5.28 -0.78 3.31
C ALA A 22 -4.73 -0.64 4.74
N SER A 23 -4.51 0.60 5.19
CA SER A 23 -4.02 0.87 6.54
C SER A 23 -5.05 0.49 7.61
N GLN A 24 -6.34 0.75 7.36
CA GLN A 24 -7.41 0.46 8.30
C GLN A 24 -7.61 -1.06 8.47
N ALA A 25 -7.53 -1.83 7.39
CA ALA A 25 -7.58 -3.30 7.42
C ALA A 25 -6.44 -3.92 8.25
N MET A 26 -5.28 -3.26 8.28
CA MET A 26 -4.11 -3.68 9.05
C MET A 26 -4.11 -3.12 10.49
N GLY A 27 -5.07 -2.25 10.83
CA GLY A 27 -5.05 -1.52 12.11
C GLY A 27 -3.88 -0.54 12.24
N LEU A 28 -3.39 -0.03 11.12
CA LEU A 28 -2.26 0.88 11.03
C LEU A 28 -2.70 2.30 10.69
N HIS A 29 -1.87 3.25 11.10
CA HIS A 29 -1.98 4.60 10.59
C HIS A 29 -1.52 4.65 9.10
N PRO A 30 -2.19 5.42 8.22
CA PRO A 30 -1.86 5.50 6.80
C PRO A 30 -0.39 5.85 6.51
N ARG A 31 0.21 6.72 7.34
CA ARG A 31 1.63 7.09 7.22
C ARG A 31 2.56 5.92 7.54
N SER A 32 2.23 5.11 8.54
CA SER A 32 3.02 3.93 8.91
C SER A 32 2.94 2.86 7.81
N PHE A 33 1.76 2.67 7.24
CA PHE A 33 1.58 1.76 6.11
C PHE A 33 2.43 2.20 4.89
N ALA A 34 2.39 3.48 4.53
CA ALA A 34 3.19 4.00 3.43
C ALA A 34 4.70 3.84 3.68
N ARG A 35 5.15 4.06 4.93
CA ARG A 35 6.55 3.86 5.31
C ARG A 35 6.97 2.39 5.18
N LEU A 36 6.16 1.47 5.71
CA LEU A 36 6.42 0.03 5.63
C LEU A 36 6.45 -0.45 4.17
N CYS A 37 5.50 -0.03 3.34
CA CYS A 37 5.54 -0.36 1.91
C CYS A 37 6.85 0.12 1.26
N ARG A 38 7.34 1.32 1.58
CA ARG A 38 8.62 1.83 1.07
C ARG A 38 9.82 1.03 1.58
N GLU A 39 9.85 0.70 2.88
CA GLU A 39 10.91 -0.11 3.50
C GLU A 39 10.99 -1.52 2.87
N HIS A 40 9.85 -2.10 2.48
CA HIS A 40 9.77 -3.42 1.86
C HIS A 40 9.80 -3.40 0.31
N GLY A 41 9.90 -2.23 -0.32
CA GLY A 41 9.89 -2.09 -1.79
C GLY A 41 8.53 -2.38 -2.46
N ILE A 42 7.43 -2.32 -1.70
CA ILE A 42 6.07 -2.58 -2.18
C ILE A 42 5.47 -1.28 -2.70
N LEU A 43 4.87 -1.33 -3.90
CA LEU A 43 4.11 -0.20 -4.42
C LEU A 43 2.80 -0.04 -3.67
N THR A 44 2.56 1.15 -3.13
CA THR A 44 1.28 1.46 -2.48
C THR A 44 0.15 1.57 -3.51
N PRO A 45 -1.11 1.31 -3.12
CA PRO A 45 -2.28 1.51 -3.98
C PRO A 45 -2.29 2.90 -4.66
N TYR A 46 -1.90 3.94 -3.92
CA TYR A 46 -1.78 5.30 -4.45
C TYR A 46 -0.75 5.40 -5.58
N VAL A 47 0.45 4.85 -5.38
CA VAL A 47 1.52 4.88 -6.41
C VAL A 47 1.10 4.06 -7.63
N ARG A 48 0.45 2.91 -7.44
CA ARG A 48 -0.09 2.09 -8.52
C ARG A 48 -1.11 2.87 -9.35
N ARG A 49 -2.07 3.51 -8.69
CA ARG A 49 -3.09 4.33 -9.36
C ARG A 49 -2.47 5.53 -10.09
N ARG A 50 -1.46 6.19 -9.49
CA ARG A 50 -0.78 7.32 -10.13
C ARG A 50 -0.06 6.89 -11.40
N ARG A 51 0.67 5.77 -11.37
CA ARG A 51 1.33 5.22 -12.56
C ARG A 51 0.35 4.83 -13.65
N ALA A 52 -0.75 4.15 -13.30
CA ALA A 52 -1.79 3.82 -14.28
C ALA A 52 -2.41 5.09 -14.93
N ALA A 53 -2.54 6.18 -14.17
CA ALA A 53 -3.01 7.46 -14.71
C ALA A 53 -1.96 8.17 -15.58
N GLU A 54 -0.67 8.02 -15.27
CA GLU A 54 0.45 8.53 -16.09
C GLU A 54 0.57 7.73 -17.40
N GLU A 55 0.45 6.40 -17.35
CA GLU A 55 0.47 5.52 -18.52
C GLU A 55 -0.70 5.79 -19.47
N CYS A 56 -1.91 6.02 -18.94
CA CYS A 56 -3.08 6.35 -19.77
C CYS A 56 -3.02 7.77 -20.39
N ARG A 57 -2.10 8.63 -19.92
CA ARG A 57 -1.88 9.98 -20.45
C ARG A 57 -0.84 10.04 -21.56
N SER A 58 -0.08 8.97 -21.81
CA SER A 58 1.00 8.93 -22.79
C SER A 58 0.58 8.31 -24.11
#